data_AF-A0A498R1Q2-F1
#
_entry.id   AF-A0A498R1Q2-F1
#
_cell.length_a   1.000
_cell.length_b   1.000
_cell.length_c   1.000
_cell.angle_alpha   90.00
_cell.angle_beta   90.00
_cell.angle_gamma   90.00
#
_symmetry.space_group_name_H-M   'P 1'
#
loop_
_entity.id
_entity.type
_entity.pdbx_description
1 polymer ?
#
loop_
_entity_poly.entity_id
_entity_poly.type
_entity_poly.pdbx_seq_one_letter_code
_entity_poly.pdbx_strand_id
1 'polypeptide(L)'
;MTTVSESDLAKVSEASELCGMPIDVLKMMAADGLLPQVVRGKAGHVYFPRSAIPTWTECVKLLREQRDRHLRRAASALRRLENELEAVRNDITEAREYPQQTLGIDLMSFGHWPYDRMASTLRGQPLITGVLEQFTTERIAITRYHDAYLDALASEGRQAREDTL
;
A
#
# COMPACT_ATOMS: atom_id res chain seq x y z
N MET A 1 20.93 -21.42 -14.93
CA MET A 1 20.01 -21.50 -13.78
C MET A 1 20.71 -22.31 -12.70
N THR A 2 21.30 -21.64 -11.71
CA THR A 2 22.00 -22.31 -10.61
C THR A 2 20.94 -22.86 -9.66
N THR A 3 20.89 -24.18 -9.50
CA THR A 3 19.99 -24.85 -8.56
C THR A 3 20.48 -24.55 -7.14
N VAL A 4 19.76 -23.70 -6.41
CA VAL A 4 20.01 -23.46 -4.98
C VAL A 4 19.71 -24.75 -4.23
N SER A 5 20.71 -25.32 -3.55
CA SER A 5 20.52 -26.52 -2.73
C SER A 5 19.64 -26.17 -1.52
N GLU A 6 18.87 -27.15 -1.02
CA GLU A 6 18.00 -26.96 0.15
C GLU A 6 18.80 -26.59 1.42
N SER A 7 20.09 -26.97 1.48
CA SER A 7 21.06 -26.55 2.51
C SER A 7 21.37 -25.05 2.51
N ASP A 8 21.16 -24.39 1.37
CA ASP A 8 21.54 -23.00 1.13
C ASP A 8 20.37 -22.04 1.42
N LEU A 9 19.23 -22.57 1.85
CA LEU A 9 18.04 -21.81 2.21
C LEU A 9 17.92 -21.68 3.74
N ALA A 10 17.74 -20.45 4.20
CA ALA A 10 17.37 -20.12 5.56
C ALA A 10 15.85 -20.01 5.70
N LYS A 11 15.31 -20.49 6.82
CA LYS A 11 13.92 -20.23 7.21
C LYS A 11 13.76 -18.76 7.61
N VAL A 12 12.53 -18.23 7.61
CA VAL A 12 12.26 -16.84 8.03
C VAL A 12 12.76 -16.55 9.46
N SER A 13 12.65 -17.52 10.38
CA SER A 13 13.14 -17.35 11.76
C SER A 13 14.66 -17.13 11.81
N GLU A 14 15.40 -17.91 11.03
CA GLU A 14 16.86 -17.79 10.93
C GLU A 14 17.26 -16.50 10.20
N ALA A 15 16.54 -16.13 9.15
CA ALA A 15 16.76 -14.86 8.48
C ALA A 15 16.49 -13.67 9.42
N SER A 16 15.45 -13.77 10.26
CA SER A 16 15.10 -12.77 11.28
C SER A 16 16.20 -12.57 12.31
N GLU A 17 16.80 -13.67 12.79
CA GLU A 17 17.96 -13.61 13.69
C GLU A 17 19.16 -12.94 13.00
N LEU A 18 19.47 -13.33 11.77
CA LEU A 18 20.62 -12.82 11.02
C LEU A 18 20.49 -11.36 10.59
N CYS A 19 19.28 -10.90 10.26
CA CYS A 19 19.05 -9.52 9.80
C CYS A 19 18.47 -8.59 10.86
N GLY A 20 18.12 -9.08 12.04
CA GLY A 20 17.56 -8.27 13.12
C GLY A 20 16.16 -7.71 12.89
N MET A 21 15.44 -8.23 11.90
CA MET A 21 14.07 -7.82 11.60
C MET A 21 13.07 -8.76 12.27
N PRO A 22 11.95 -8.26 12.82
CA PRO A 22 10.89 -9.13 13.33
C PRO A 22 10.37 -10.10 12.25
N ILE A 23 10.13 -11.35 12.64
CA ILE A 23 9.64 -12.41 11.73
C ILE A 23 8.41 -11.98 10.94
N ASP A 24 7.44 -11.35 11.61
CA ASP A 24 6.18 -10.98 10.95
C ASP A 24 6.34 -9.80 9.99
N VAL A 25 7.31 -8.91 10.23
CA VAL A 25 7.69 -7.86 9.27
C VAL A 25 8.35 -8.48 8.04
N LEU A 26 9.26 -9.45 8.19
CA LEU A 26 9.85 -10.16 7.05
C LEU A 26 8.81 -10.92 6.22
N LYS A 27 7.85 -11.59 6.88
CA LYS A 27 6.73 -12.26 6.20
C LYS A 27 5.88 -11.26 5.43
N MET A 28 5.56 -10.11 6.04
CA MET A 28 4.83 -9.04 5.40
C MET A 28 5.55 -8.56 4.12
N MET A 29 6.83 -8.23 4.24
CA MET A 29 7.64 -7.75 3.11
C MET A 29 7.74 -8.80 1.99
N ALA A 30 7.89 -10.07 2.34
CA ALA A 30 7.90 -11.19 1.38
C ALA A 30 6.53 -11.43 0.71
N ALA A 31 5.43 -11.28 1.46
CA ALA A 31 4.07 -11.37 0.94
C ALA A 31 3.78 -10.27 -0.08
N ASP A 32 4.22 -9.05 0.22
CA ASP A 32 4.00 -7.87 -0.60
C ASP A 32 5.06 -7.71 -1.72
N GLY A 33 5.98 -8.66 -1.87
CA GLY A 33 6.95 -8.72 -2.97
C GLY A 33 8.11 -7.73 -2.87
N LEU A 34 8.39 -7.20 -1.68
CA LEU A 34 9.50 -6.26 -1.44
C LEU A 34 10.87 -6.94 -1.41
N LEU A 35 10.89 -8.27 -1.24
CA LEU A 35 12.10 -9.07 -1.12
C LEU A 35 12.17 -10.04 -2.31
N PRO A 36 12.68 -9.60 -3.48
CA PRO A 36 12.64 -10.38 -4.71
C PRO A 36 13.46 -11.68 -4.66
N GLN A 37 14.43 -11.77 -3.75
CA GLN A 37 15.25 -12.96 -3.54
C GLN A 37 14.53 -14.09 -2.79
N VAL A 38 13.34 -13.84 -2.23
CA VAL A 38 12.59 -14.84 -1.47
C VAL A 38 12.20 -16.02 -2.36
N VAL A 39 12.41 -17.22 -1.84
CA VAL A 39 11.95 -18.47 -2.45
C VAL A 39 10.72 -18.98 -1.69
N ARG A 40 9.68 -19.35 -2.42
CA ARG A 40 8.47 -19.96 -1.84
C ARG A 40 8.52 -21.48 -2.00
N GLY A 41 8.42 -22.19 -0.88
CA GLY A 41 8.28 -23.64 -0.87
C GLY A 41 6.87 -24.10 -1.29
N LYS A 42 6.69 -25.42 -1.46
CA LYS A 42 5.45 -26.04 -1.93
C LYS A 42 4.20 -25.73 -1.08
N ALA A 43 4.38 -25.45 0.21
CA ALA A 43 3.30 -25.10 1.14
C ALA A 43 3.19 -23.58 1.41
N GLY A 44 3.83 -22.74 0.60
CA GLY A 44 3.82 -21.28 0.78
C GLY A 44 4.78 -20.76 1.85
N HIS A 45 5.57 -21.63 2.48
CA HIS A 45 6.66 -21.22 3.38
C HIS A 45 7.66 -20.34 2.64
N VAL A 46 8.09 -19.27 3.33
CA VAL A 46 9.05 -18.29 2.83
C VAL A 46 10.46 -18.73 3.26
N TYR A 47 11.37 -18.77 2.30
CA TYR A 47 12.78 -19.07 2.51
C TYR A 47 13.66 -17.98 1.89
N PHE A 48 14.85 -17.81 2.44
CA PHE A 48 15.85 -16.87 1.97
C PHE A 48 17.10 -17.63 1.54
N PRO A 49 17.67 -17.36 0.36
CA PRO A 49 19.04 -17.80 0.08
C PRO A 49 19.97 -17.19 1.15
N ARG A 50 20.78 -18.00 1.83
CA ARG A 50 21.65 -17.57 2.93
C ARG A 50 22.57 -16.41 2.54
N SER A 51 23.07 -16.43 1.31
CA SER A 51 23.95 -15.38 0.75
C SER A 51 23.21 -14.09 0.37
N ALA A 52 21.89 -14.06 0.45
CA ALA A 52 21.04 -12.93 0.02
C ALA A 52 20.03 -12.50 1.09
N ILE A 53 20.26 -12.87 2.35
CA ILE A 53 19.47 -12.36 3.47
C ILE A 53 19.71 -10.84 3.53
N PRO A 54 18.64 -10.02 3.47
CA PRO A 54 18.80 -8.57 3.50
C PRO A 54 19.32 -8.14 4.86
N THR A 55 20.05 -7.04 4.90
CA THR A 55 20.43 -6.37 6.16
C THR A 55 19.25 -5.65 6.79
N TRP A 56 19.35 -5.34 8.08
CA TRP A 56 18.38 -4.50 8.77
C TRP A 56 18.16 -3.15 8.06
N THR A 57 19.25 -2.47 7.71
CA THR A 57 19.24 -1.16 7.03
C THR A 57 18.52 -1.22 5.68
N GLU A 58 18.73 -2.28 4.90
CA GLU A 58 18.01 -2.49 3.64
C GLU A 58 16.52 -2.68 3.88
N CYS A 59 16.14 -3.47 4.89
CA CYS A 59 14.74 -3.70 5.21
C CYS A 59 14.02 -2.41 5.65
N VAL A 60 14.64 -1.64 6.56
CA VAL A 60 14.11 -0.35 7.02
C VAL A 60 13.95 0.64 5.86
N LYS A 61 14.94 0.69 4.96
CA LYS A 61 14.86 1.52 3.76
C LYS A 61 13.66 1.14 2.90
N LEU A 62 13.47 -0.15 2.63
CA LEU A 62 12.34 -0.65 1.83
C LEU A 62 10.99 -0.33 2.48
N LEU A 63 10.85 -0.52 3.81
CA LEU A 63 9.64 -0.18 4.55
C LEU A 63 9.33 1.32 4.47
N ARG A 64 10.35 2.17 4.64
CA ARG A 64 10.21 3.62 4.52
C ARG A 64 9.77 4.05 3.13
N GLU A 65 10.40 3.49 2.09
CA GLU A 65 10.06 3.79 0.69
C GLU A 65 8.64 3.32 0.33
N GLN A 66 8.23 2.15 0.81
CA GLN A 66 6.88 1.64 0.58
C GLN A 66 5.83 2.49 1.31
N ARG A 67 6.09 2.88 2.56
CA ARG A 67 5.23 3.82 3.30
C ARG A 67 5.08 5.14 2.56
N ASP A 68 6.19 5.73 2.10
CA ASP A 68 6.17 6.99 1.36
C ASP A 68 5.41 6.88 0.03
N ARG A 69 5.55 5.75 -0.67
CA ARG A 69 4.78 5.46 -1.89
C ARG A 69 3.27 5.51 -1.63
N HIS A 70 2.80 4.88 -0.56
CA HIS A 70 1.38 4.91 -0.20
C HIS A 70 0.92 6.30 0.24
N LEU A 71 1.74 7.06 0.97
CA LEU A 71 1.46 8.46 1.32
C LEU A 71 1.28 9.33 0.07
N ARG A 72 2.16 9.19 -0.93
CA ARG A 72 2.05 9.94 -2.20
C ARG A 72 0.78 9.56 -2.97
N ARG A 73 0.40 8.28 -2.98
CA ARG A 73 -0.83 7.81 -3.62
C ARG A 73 -2.07 8.33 -2.92
N ALA A 74 -2.10 8.30 -1.58
CA ALA A 74 -3.19 8.87 -0.79
C ALA A 74 -3.34 10.39 -1.05
N ALA A 75 -2.22 11.13 -1.07
CA ALA A 75 -2.24 12.55 -1.42
C ALA A 75 -2.75 12.81 -2.84
N SER A 76 -2.42 11.93 -3.80
CA SER A 76 -2.94 12.02 -5.16
C SER A 76 -4.44 11.73 -5.24
N ALA A 77 -4.93 10.76 -4.47
CA ALA A 77 -6.37 10.45 -4.39
C ALA A 77 -7.14 11.63 -3.76
N LEU A 78 -6.58 12.27 -2.74
CA LEU A 78 -7.17 13.45 -2.11
C LEU A 78 -7.28 14.63 -3.09
N ARG A 79 -6.22 14.95 -3.84
CA ARG A 79 -6.27 15.99 -4.87
C ARG A 79 -7.31 15.70 -5.95
N ARG A 80 -7.48 14.43 -6.31
CA ARG A 80 -8.52 14.03 -7.26
C ARG A 80 -9.90 14.29 -6.66
N LEU A 81 -10.14 13.90 -5.40
CA LEU A 81 -11.39 14.16 -4.72
C LEU A 81 -11.72 15.67 -4.64
N GLU A 82 -10.72 16.51 -4.38
CA GLU A 82 -10.89 17.97 -4.40
C GLU A 82 -11.39 18.48 -5.77
N ASN A 83 -10.82 17.97 -6.87
CA ASN A 83 -11.27 18.34 -8.21
C ASN A 83 -12.70 17.86 -8.52
N GLU A 84 -13.07 16.65 -8.11
CA GLU A 84 -14.43 16.14 -8.31
C GLU A 84 -15.45 16.96 -7.50
N LEU A 85 -15.11 17.36 -6.26
CA LEU A 85 -15.95 18.22 -5.42
C LEU A 85 -16.08 19.64 -6.01
N GLU A 86 -15.02 20.14 -6.63
CA GLU A 86 -15.05 21.43 -7.33
C GLU A 86 -16.02 21.40 -8.51
N ALA A 87 -15.99 20.32 -9.31
CA ALA A 87 -16.89 20.14 -10.44
C ALA A 87 -18.36 20.14 -10.00
N VAL A 88 -18.68 19.40 -8.94
CA VAL A 88 -20.02 19.38 -8.34
C VAL A 88 -20.44 20.76 -7.83
N ARG A 89 -19.51 21.52 -7.21
CA ARG A 89 -19.78 22.88 -6.75
C ARG A 89 -20.11 23.82 -7.90
N ASN A 90 -19.44 23.65 -9.05
CA ASN A 90 -19.71 24.43 -10.24
C ASN A 90 -21.11 24.15 -10.78
N ASP A 91 -21.49 22.87 -10.89
CA ASP A 91 -22.85 22.47 -11.30
C ASP A 91 -23.94 23.03 -10.38
N ILE A 92 -23.71 23.05 -9.07
CA ILE A 92 -24.64 23.67 -8.11
C ILE A 92 -24.75 25.18 -8.34
N THR A 93 -23.64 25.84 -8.63
CA THR A 93 -23.62 27.30 -8.88
C THR A 93 -24.36 27.62 -10.17
N GLU A 94 -24.11 26.86 -11.23
CA GLU A 94 -24.79 27.01 -12.52
C GLU A 94 -26.29 26.76 -12.41
N ALA A 95 -26.71 25.71 -11.70
CA ALA A 95 -28.13 25.41 -11.48
C ALA A 95 -28.86 26.54 -10.72
N ARG A 96 -28.15 27.30 -9.87
CA ARG A 96 -28.70 28.47 -9.17
C ARG A 96 -28.79 29.70 -10.07
N GLU A 97 -27.82 29.88 -10.96
CA GLU A 97 -27.78 31.00 -11.91
C GLU A 97 -28.80 30.81 -13.04
N TYR A 98 -29.00 29.57 -13.49
CA TYR A 98 -29.86 29.20 -14.61
C TYR A 98 -30.88 28.12 -14.24
N PRO A 99 -31.89 28.43 -13.39
CA PRO A 99 -32.79 27.42 -12.81
C PRO A 99 -33.68 26.69 -13.83
N GLN A 100 -33.82 27.22 -15.05
CA GLN A 100 -34.57 26.60 -16.14
C GLN A 100 -33.76 25.58 -16.97
N GLN A 101 -32.44 25.47 -16.74
CA GLN A 101 -31.57 24.55 -17.47
C GLN A 101 -31.51 23.17 -16.80
N THR A 102 -31.02 22.17 -17.53
CA THR A 102 -30.80 20.83 -17.00
C THR A 102 -29.70 20.86 -15.93
N LEU A 103 -29.86 20.07 -14.87
CA LEU A 103 -28.81 19.91 -13.85
C LEU A 103 -27.54 19.29 -14.44
N GLY A 104 -26.38 19.78 -14.00
CA GLY A 104 -25.08 19.34 -14.47
C GLY A 104 -24.78 17.87 -14.14
N ILE A 105 -23.90 17.28 -14.96
CA ILE A 105 -23.59 15.84 -14.94
C ILE A 105 -22.85 15.44 -13.67
N ASP A 106 -21.95 16.28 -13.17
CA ASP A 106 -21.11 15.96 -12.02
C ASP A 106 -21.96 15.95 -10.74
N LEU A 107 -22.88 16.90 -10.60
CA LEU A 107 -23.90 16.89 -9.56
C LEU A 107 -24.82 15.66 -9.66
N MET A 108 -25.31 15.35 -10.86
CA MET A 108 -26.22 14.22 -11.07
C MET A 108 -25.56 12.85 -10.91
N SER A 109 -24.24 12.75 -11.10
CA SER A 109 -23.48 11.51 -10.97
C SER A 109 -22.84 11.31 -9.60
N PHE A 110 -22.87 12.33 -8.74
CA PHE A 110 -22.31 12.28 -7.38
C PHE A 110 -22.83 11.08 -6.59
N GLY A 111 -21.92 10.29 -6.02
CA GLY A 111 -22.26 9.16 -5.12
C GLY A 111 -22.89 7.93 -5.79
N HIS A 112 -23.06 7.90 -7.11
CA HIS A 112 -23.64 6.74 -7.79
C HIS A 112 -22.68 5.55 -7.83
N TRP A 113 -23.21 4.34 -7.59
CA TRP A 113 -22.46 3.08 -7.71
C TRP A 113 -22.57 2.51 -9.12
N PRO A 114 -21.53 1.80 -9.64
CA PRO A 114 -21.55 1.20 -10.97
C PRO A 114 -22.66 0.15 -11.21
N TYR A 115 -23.38 -0.29 -10.17
CA TYR A 115 -24.52 -1.22 -10.29
C TYR A 115 -25.89 -0.54 -10.46
N ASP A 116 -25.98 0.79 -10.37
CA ASP A 116 -27.19 1.51 -10.72
C ASP A 116 -27.37 1.53 -12.25
N ARG A 117 -28.34 0.74 -12.73
CA ARG A 117 -28.60 0.48 -14.16
C ARG A 117 -28.94 1.71 -15.00
N MET A 118 -29.09 2.90 -14.41
CA MET A 118 -29.26 4.15 -15.16
C MET A 118 -27.94 4.83 -15.56
N ALA A 119 -26.78 4.36 -15.09
CA ALA A 119 -25.47 4.97 -15.38
C ALA A 119 -24.86 4.55 -16.75
N SER A 120 -25.68 4.08 -17.70
CA SER A 120 -25.19 3.54 -18.98
C SER A 120 -24.64 4.60 -19.95
N THR A 121 -24.80 5.90 -19.69
CA THR A 121 -24.30 6.98 -20.55
C THR A 121 -23.03 7.67 -20.05
N LEU A 122 -22.60 7.39 -18.79
CA LEU A 122 -21.44 8.02 -18.14
C LEU A 122 -20.24 7.08 -18.02
N ARG A 123 -20.08 6.15 -18.97
CA ARG A 123 -18.90 5.27 -19.02
C ARG A 123 -17.65 6.10 -19.31
N GLY A 124 -16.76 6.18 -18.31
CA GLY A 124 -15.40 6.69 -18.52
C GLY A 124 -14.87 7.60 -17.42
N GLN A 125 -15.72 8.07 -16.50
CA GLN A 125 -15.26 8.94 -15.42
C GLN A 125 -15.13 8.21 -14.08
N PRO A 126 -14.07 8.52 -13.31
CA PRO A 126 -13.90 8.00 -11.97
C PRO A 126 -14.99 8.54 -11.04
N LEU A 127 -15.96 7.71 -10.71
CA LEU A 127 -16.93 8.05 -9.67
C LEU A 127 -16.17 8.37 -8.37
N ILE A 128 -16.59 9.42 -7.66
CA ILE A 128 -16.05 9.80 -6.34
C ILE A 128 -15.93 8.60 -5.40
N THR A 129 -16.85 7.64 -5.51
CA THR A 129 -16.82 6.35 -4.81
C THR A 129 -15.51 5.59 -5.06
N GLY A 130 -15.05 5.47 -6.31
CA GLY A 130 -13.78 4.83 -6.65
C GLY A 130 -12.56 5.60 -6.11
N VAL A 131 -12.63 6.92 -6.03
CA VAL A 131 -11.56 7.74 -5.41
C VAL A 131 -11.49 7.50 -3.90
N LEU A 132 -12.64 7.40 -3.23
CA LEU A 132 -12.74 7.10 -1.81
C LEU A 132 -12.29 5.67 -1.48
N GLU A 133 -12.62 4.69 -2.31
CA GLU A 133 -12.14 3.30 -2.19
C GLU A 133 -10.61 3.24 -2.33
N GLN A 134 -10.05 3.94 -3.33
CA GLN A 134 -8.60 4.07 -3.49
C GLN A 134 -7.97 4.68 -2.24
N PHE A 135 -8.48 5.81 -1.75
CA PHE A 135 -7.95 6.46 -0.56
C PHE A 135 -8.02 5.55 0.67
N THR A 136 -9.11 4.79 0.83
CA THR A 136 -9.28 3.83 1.92
C THR A 136 -8.23 2.72 1.86
N THR A 137 -7.98 2.18 0.66
CA THR A 137 -6.94 1.17 0.42
C THR A 137 -5.56 1.70 0.78
N GLU A 138 -5.23 2.91 0.32
CA GLU A 138 -3.93 3.54 0.61
C GLU A 138 -3.78 3.83 2.11
N ARG A 139 -4.84 4.27 2.81
CA ARG A 139 -4.82 4.49 4.27
C ARG A 139 -4.48 3.22 5.04
N ILE A 140 -5.12 2.09 4.70
CA ILE A 140 -4.86 0.80 5.35
C ILE A 140 -3.40 0.39 5.13
N ALA A 141 -2.88 0.56 3.91
CA ALA A 141 -1.49 0.26 3.60
C ALA A 141 -0.51 1.18 4.36
N ILE A 142 -0.81 2.48 4.46
CA ILE A 142 0.00 3.44 5.23
C ILE A 142 0.12 2.98 6.68
N THR A 143 -0.99 2.63 7.34
CA THR A 143 -0.97 2.16 8.74
C THR A 143 -0.12 0.91 8.87
N ARG A 144 -0.38 -0.12 8.04
CA ARG A 144 0.36 -1.39 8.07
C ARG A 144 1.88 -1.18 7.90
N TYR A 145 2.30 -0.35 6.94
CA TYR A 145 3.72 -0.08 6.70
C TYR A 145 4.34 0.88 7.72
N HIS A 146 3.54 1.75 8.33
CA HIS A 146 4.01 2.60 9.42
C HIS A 146 4.31 1.79 10.68
N ASP A 147 3.41 0.89 11.06
CA ASP A 147 3.58 0.02 12.22
C ASP A 147 4.81 -0.88 12.03
N ALA A 148 4.93 -1.54 10.86
CA ALA A 148 6.09 -2.36 10.55
C ALA A 148 7.43 -1.58 10.55
N TYR A 149 7.41 -0.33 10.09
CA TYR A 149 8.58 0.53 10.13
C TYR A 149 8.99 0.86 11.57
N LEU A 150 8.03 1.19 12.44
CA LEU A 150 8.31 1.45 13.86
C LEU A 150 8.80 0.19 14.59
N ASP A 151 8.20 -0.97 14.30
CA ASP A 151 8.63 -2.25 14.86
C ASP A 151 10.07 -2.61 14.46
N ALA A 152 10.45 -2.31 13.21
CA ALA A 152 11.81 -2.48 12.72
C ALA A 152 12.80 -1.54 13.41
N LEU A 153 12.42 -0.27 13.61
CA LEU A 153 13.25 0.68 14.37
C LEU A 153 13.45 0.25 15.83
N ALA A 154 12.40 -0.31 16.45
CA ALA A 154 12.48 -0.81 17.81
C ALA A 154 13.32 -2.09 17.96
N SER A 155 13.48 -2.89 16.89
CA SER A 155 14.25 -4.14 16.95
C SER A 155 15.76 -3.93 16.97
N GLU A 156 16.29 -2.93 16.28
CA GLU A 156 17.72 -2.58 16.32
C GLU A 156 18.17 -2.20 17.74
N GLY A 157 17.35 -1.42 18.45
CA GLY A 157 17.61 -1.04 19.84
C GLY A 157 17.60 -2.21 20.84
N ARG A 158 17.01 -3.35 20.48
CA ARG A 158 17.09 -4.59 21.27
C ARG A 158 18.39 -5.35 21.00
N GLN A 159 18.75 -5.51 19.72
CA GLN A 159 20.01 -6.19 19.35
C GLN A 159 21.25 -5.47 19.89
N ALA A 160 21.31 -4.15 19.75
CA ALA A 160 22.45 -3.37 20.28
C ALA A 160 22.63 -3.52 21.80
N ARG A 161 21.55 -3.81 22.55
CA ARG A 161 21.62 -4.06 24.00
C ARG A 161 22.07 -5.48 24.33
N GLU A 162 21.68 -6.47 23.52
CA GLU A 162 22.13 -7.86 23.67
C GLU A 162 23.63 -8.01 23.35
N ASP A 163 24.14 -7.28 22.36
CA ASP A 163 25.57 -7.31 21.98
C ASP A 163 26.50 -6.62 23.00
N THR A 164 25.95 -5.84 23.95
CA THR A 164 26.71 -5.10 24.97
C THR A 164 26.72 -5.80 26.34
N LEU A 165 26.00 -6.92 26.49
CA LEU A 165 25.92 -7.73 27.72
C LEU A 165 26.77 -9.00 27.62
#